data_AF-A0A8T5RGP0-F1
#
_entry.id   AF-A0A8T5RGP0-F1
#
_cell.length_a   1.000
_cell.length_b   1.000
_cell.length_c   1.000
_cell.angle_alpha   90.00
_cell.angle_beta   90.00
_cell.angle_gamma   90.00
#
_symmetry.space_group_name_H-M   'P 1'
#
loop_
_entity.id
_entity.type
_entity.pdbx_description
1 polymer ?
#
loop_
_entity_poly.entity_id
_entity_poly.type
_entity_poly.pdbx_seq_one_letter_code
_entity_poly.pdbx_strand_id
1 'polypeptide(L)'
;WTRTNLQRNVAIFRALNNVFSQKPEMGALPMLYAATAPEAEGGDYFGPDGRLGWKGYPKKVESSEDSHNMEDAKKLWKISEKLTGIVLNI
;
A
#
# COMPACT_ATOMS: atom_id res chain seq x y z
N TRP A 1 2.34 8.91 -4.37
CA TRP A 1 1.35 9.72 -3.60
C TRP A 1 0.18 10.08 -4.51
N THR A 2 -1.07 10.00 -4.01
CA THR A 2 -2.28 10.07 -4.83
C THR A 2 -2.98 11.43 -4.68
N ARG A 3 -3.40 12.02 -5.81
CA ARG A 3 -4.11 13.30 -5.83
C ARG A 3 -5.57 13.15 -5.44
N THR A 4 -5.89 13.20 -4.15
CA THR A 4 -7.28 13.24 -3.69
C THR A 4 -7.79 14.69 -3.62
N ASN A 5 -9.11 14.88 -3.45
CA ASN A 5 -9.72 16.20 -3.31
C ASN A 5 -9.35 16.94 -2.01
N LEU A 6 -8.68 16.26 -1.05
CA LEU A 6 -8.31 16.79 0.27
C LEU A 6 -7.35 17.99 0.21
N GLN A 7 -6.65 18.19 -0.91
CA GLN A 7 -5.60 19.20 -1.06
C GLN A 7 -6.03 20.43 -1.88
N ARG A 8 -7.32 20.53 -2.24
CA ARG A 8 -7.85 21.55 -3.16
C ARG A 8 -7.57 23.00 -2.73
N ASN A 9 -7.50 23.26 -1.43
CA ASN A 9 -7.44 24.62 -0.89
C ASN A 9 -6.02 25.09 -0.52
N VAL A 10 -4.99 24.27 -0.72
CA VAL A 10 -3.61 24.65 -0.43
C VAL A 10 -2.83 24.80 -1.73
N ALA A 11 -2.50 26.05 -2.08
CA ALA A 11 -1.91 26.40 -3.38
C ALA A 11 -0.60 25.65 -3.68
N ILE A 12 0.21 25.38 -2.65
CA ILE A 12 1.49 24.66 -2.79
C ILE A 12 1.28 23.20 -3.23
N PHE A 13 0.27 22.52 -2.70
CA PHE A 13 -0.08 21.17 -3.13
C PHE A 13 -0.72 21.20 -4.52
N ARG A 14 -1.50 22.22 -4.86
CA ARG A 14 -2.08 22.36 -6.21
C ARG A 14 -1.01 22.41 -7.32
N ALA A 15 0.12 23.08 -7.08
CA ALA A 15 1.24 23.18 -8.02
C ALA A 15 2.11 21.91 -8.04
N LEU A 16 2.45 21.36 -6.87
CA LEU A 16 3.33 20.18 -6.76
C LEU A 16 2.63 18.87 -7.15
N ASN A 17 1.30 18.78 -7.02
CA ASN A 17 0.53 17.58 -7.34
C ASN A 17 0.68 17.13 -8.79
N ASN A 18 0.64 18.05 -9.76
CA ASN A 18 0.73 17.66 -11.16
C ASN A 18 2.04 16.95 -11.51
N VAL A 19 3.13 17.26 -10.80
CA VAL A 19 4.45 16.67 -11.06
C VAL A 19 4.72 15.45 -10.17
N PHE A 20 4.26 15.44 -8.92
CA PHE A 20 4.62 14.42 -7.92
C PHE A 20 3.51 13.43 -7.53
N SER A 21 2.26 13.67 -7.92
CA SER A 21 1.15 12.75 -7.59
C SER A 21 0.63 11.93 -8.79
N GLN A 22 0.12 10.72 -8.53
CA GLN A 22 -0.65 9.94 -9.50
C GLN A 22 -2.13 10.35 -9.43
N LYS A 23 -2.85 10.23 -10.55
CA LYS A 23 -4.32 10.35 -10.52
C LYS A 23 -4.92 9.24 -9.61
N PRO A 24 -6.08 9.46 -8.98
CA PRO A 24 -6.73 8.46 -8.13
C PRO A 24 -6.80 7.06 -8.75
N GLU A 25 -7.13 6.98 -10.03
CA GLU A 25 -7.29 5.72 -10.77
C GLU A 25 -5.97 4.94 -10.80
N MET A 26 -4.86 5.63 -11.06
CA MET A 26 -3.51 5.04 -11.03
C MET A 26 -3.09 4.61 -9.62
N GLY A 27 -3.50 5.36 -8.59
CA GLY A 27 -3.24 5.00 -7.20
C GLY A 27 -4.00 3.74 -6.74
N ALA A 28 -5.14 3.44 -7.36
CA ALA A 28 -5.94 2.25 -7.06
C ALA A 28 -5.42 0.98 -7.76
N LEU A 29 -4.62 1.11 -8.83
CA LEU A 29 -4.19 -0.05 -9.63
C LEU A 29 -3.45 -1.13 -8.82
N PRO A 30 -2.53 -0.83 -7.89
CA PRO A 30 -1.83 -1.90 -7.16
C PRO A 30 -2.77 -2.75 -6.30
N MET A 31 -3.80 -2.11 -5.71
CA MET A 31 -4.83 -2.82 -4.94
C MET A 31 -5.71 -3.69 -5.84
N LEU A 32 -6.13 -3.18 -7.00
CA LEU A 32 -6.90 -3.96 -7.98
C LEU A 32 -6.08 -5.14 -8.50
N TYR A 33 -4.80 -4.93 -8.81
CA TYR A 33 -3.90 -5.98 -9.27
C TYR A 33 -3.73 -7.07 -8.22
N ALA A 34 -3.41 -6.71 -6.97
CA ALA A 34 -3.28 -7.67 -5.86
C ALA A 34 -4.56 -8.49 -5.63
N ALA A 35 -5.74 -7.90 -5.87
CA ALA A 35 -7.02 -8.56 -5.64
C ALA A 35 -7.50 -9.41 -6.83
N THR A 36 -6.97 -9.22 -8.04
CA THR A 36 -7.58 -9.78 -9.27
C THR A 36 -6.61 -10.45 -10.24
N ALA A 37 -5.31 -10.18 -10.13
CA ALA A 37 -4.32 -10.79 -11.02
C ALA A 37 -4.23 -12.30 -10.73
N PRO A 38 -4.38 -13.18 -11.73
CA PRO A 38 -4.34 -14.64 -11.52
C PRO A 38 -3.01 -15.15 -10.99
N GLU A 39 -1.92 -14.40 -11.19
CA GLU A 39 -0.58 -14.67 -10.69
C GLU A 39 -0.30 -14.13 -9.28
N ALA A 40 -1.23 -13.38 -8.66
CA ALA A 40 -1.03 -12.84 -7.33
C ALA A 40 -1.15 -13.94 -6.27
N GLU A 41 -0.14 -14.05 -5.40
CA GLU A 41 -0.10 -15.04 -4.33
C GLU A 41 -0.26 -14.39 -2.94
N GLY A 42 -0.71 -15.19 -1.97
CA GLY A 42 -0.80 -14.76 -0.58
C GLY A 42 0.58 -14.37 -0.04
N GLY A 43 0.68 -13.17 0.53
CA GLY A 43 1.94 -12.62 1.03
C GLY A 43 2.68 -11.72 0.03
N ASP A 44 2.21 -11.62 -1.22
CA ASP A 44 2.77 -10.67 -2.17
C ASP A 44 2.52 -9.22 -1.77
N TYR A 45 3.49 -8.36 -2.09
CA TYR A 45 3.40 -6.92 -1.90
C TYR A 45 3.50 -6.20 -3.25
N PHE A 46 2.45 -5.46 -3.61
CA PHE A 46 2.34 -4.77 -4.90
C PHE A 46 2.40 -3.27 -4.73
N GLY A 47 3.27 -2.63 -5.53
CA GLY A 47 3.46 -1.19 -5.54
C GLY A 47 3.71 -0.68 -6.96
N PRO A 48 3.81 0.63 -7.14
CA PRO A 48 4.09 1.20 -8.45
C PRO A 48 5.55 0.96 -8.87
N ASP A 49 5.76 0.68 -10.16
CA ASP A 49 7.05 0.28 -10.74
C ASP A 49 8.07 1.42 -10.99
N GLY A 50 7.67 2.67 -10.82
CA GLY A 50 8.55 3.82 -11.06
C GLY A 50 9.50 4.13 -9.89
N ARG A 51 10.32 5.17 -10.11
CA ARG A 51 11.41 5.54 -9.21
C ARG A 51 10.95 5.69 -7.75
N LEU A 52 11.66 5.03 -6.83
CA LEU A 52 11.38 5.01 -5.38
C LEU A 52 9.98 4.49 -5.00
N GLY A 53 9.27 3.79 -5.89
CA GLY A 53 7.90 3.33 -5.62
C GLY A 53 6.88 4.48 -5.52
N TRP A 54 7.13 5.61 -6.17
CA TRP A 54 6.26 6.79 -6.02
C TRP A 54 5.11 6.85 -7.02
N LYS A 55 5.34 6.38 -8.25
CA LYS A 55 4.42 6.44 -9.39
C LYS A 55 4.68 5.29 -10.36
N GLY A 56 3.73 4.95 -11.21
CA GLY A 56 3.85 3.86 -12.18
C GLY A 56 2.68 2.88 -12.11
N TYR A 57 2.82 1.80 -12.87
CA TYR A 57 1.87 0.68 -12.91
C TYR A 57 2.18 -0.35 -11.82
N PRO A 58 1.22 -1.22 -11.46
CA PRO A 58 1.45 -2.26 -10.47
C PRO A 58 2.59 -3.19 -10.86
N LYS A 59 3.44 -3.50 -9.89
CA LYS A 59 4.45 -4.54 -9.97
C LYS A 59 4.64 -5.13 -8.57
N LYS A 60 5.03 -6.41 -8.49
CA LYS A 60 5.54 -6.97 -7.24
C LYS A 60 6.81 -6.22 -6.82
N VAL A 61 6.81 -5.73 -5.59
CA VAL A 61 7.92 -4.96 -5.00
C VAL A 61 8.21 -5.47 -3.60
N GLU A 62 9.40 -5.19 -3.10
CA GLU A 62 9.77 -5.52 -1.72
C GLU A 62 9.26 -4.47 -0.73
N SER A 63 8.75 -4.91 0.41
CA SER A 63 8.44 -4.06 1.56
C SER A 63 9.68 -3.83 2.43
N SER A 64 9.53 -3.12 3.56
CA SER A 64 10.65 -2.87 4.48
C SER A 64 11.18 -4.16 5.08
N GLU A 65 12.48 -4.23 5.37
CA GLU A 65 13.09 -5.40 6.02
C GLU A 65 12.37 -5.83 7.30
N ASP A 66 11.97 -4.86 8.14
CA ASP A 66 11.23 -5.10 9.38
C ASP A 66 9.89 -5.84 9.16
N SER A 67 9.27 -5.65 7.99
CA SER A 67 7.98 -6.31 7.67
C SER A 67 8.12 -7.82 7.49
N HIS A 68 9.35 -8.31 7.29
CA HIS A 68 9.67 -9.73 7.16
C HIS A 68 10.03 -10.38 8.51
N ASN A 69 10.03 -9.64 9.62
CA ASN A 69 10.28 -10.19 10.95
C ASN A 69 9.08 -10.99 11.46
N MET A 70 9.21 -12.32 11.42
CA MET A 70 8.15 -13.24 11.84
C MET A 70 7.89 -13.25 13.36
N GLU A 71 8.88 -12.90 14.18
CA GLU A 71 8.69 -12.78 15.63
C GLU A 71 7.78 -11.59 15.96
N ASP A 72 8.06 -10.44 15.35
CA ASP A 72 7.26 -9.23 15.50
C ASP A 72 5.85 -9.42 14.94
N ALA A 73 5.71 -10.08 13.78
CA ALA A 73 4.40 -10.40 13.20
C ALA A 73 3.53 -11.25 14.14
N LYS A 74 4.10 -12.31 14.74
CA LYS A 74 3.38 -13.16 15.71
C LYS A 74 2.99 -12.39 16.97
N LYS A 75 3.90 -11.54 17.47
CA LYS A 75 3.65 -10.71 18.65
C LYS A 75 2.54 -9.70 18.39
N LEU A 76 2.58 -9.02 17.24
CA LEU A 76 1.56 -8.08 16.80
C LEU A 76 0.20 -8.77 16.70
N TRP A 77 0.13 -9.95 16.07
CA TRP A 77 -1.11 -10.72 15.94
C TRP A 77 -1.73 -11.03 17.31
N LYS A 78 -0.95 -11.59 18.23
CA LYS A 78 -1.42 -11.92 19.59
C LYS A 78 -1.95 -10.70 20.34
N ILE A 79 -1.30 -9.55 20.18
CA ILE A 79 -1.75 -8.29 20.78
C ILE A 79 -3.07 -7.85 20.14
N SER A 80 -3.19 -7.92 18.81
CA SER A 80 -4.42 -7.59 18.08
C SER A 80 -5.59 -8.46 18.52
N GLU A 81 -5.41 -9.78 18.66
CA GLU A 81 -6.45 -10.68 19.18
C GLU A 81 -6.88 -10.29 20.59
N LYS A 82 -5.92 -10.00 21.48
CA LYS A 82 -6.21 -9.55 22.84
C LYS A 82 -6.98 -8.22 22.88
N LEU A 83 -6.61 -7.27 22.03
CA LEU A 83 -7.22 -5.93 22.00
C LEU A 83 -8.61 -5.93 21.38
N THR A 84 -8.83 -6.77 20.36
CA THR A 84 -10.13 -6.87 19.67
C THR A 84 -11.07 -7.88 20.31
N GLY A 85 -10.56 -8.81 21.11
CA GLY A 85 -11.33 -9.94 21.65
C GLY A 85 -11.68 -11.00 20.60
N ILE A 86 -11.15 -10.87 19.37
CA ILE A 86 -11.39 -11.80 18.27
C ILE A 86 -10.17 -12.72 18.16
N VAL A 87 -10.39 -14.03 18.25
CA VAL A 87 -9.36 -15.04 18.01
C VAL A 87 -9.65 -15.71 16.69
N LEU A 88 -8.66 -15.71 15.80
CA LEU A 88 -8.79 -16.33 14.49
C LEU A 88 -8.14 -17.71 14.54
N ASN A 89 -8.96 -18.75 14.37
CA ASN A 89 -8.49 -20.11 14.17
C ASN A 89 -8.19 -20.30 12.69
N ILE A 90 -6.96 -20.00 12.30
CA ILE A 90 -6.43 -20.19 10.93
C ILE A 90 -5.52 -21.41 10.91
#